data_AF-A0A2N1DGL0-F1
#
_entry.id   AF-A0A2N1DGL0-F1
#
_cell.length_a   1.000
_cell.length_b   1.000
_cell.length_c   1.000
_cell.angle_alpha   90.00
_cell.angle_beta   90.00
_cell.angle_gamma   90.00
#
_symmetry.space_group_name_H-M   'P 1'
#
loop_
_entity.id
_entity.type
_entity.pdbx_description
1 polymer ?
#
loop_
_entity_poly.entity_id
_entity_poly.type
_entity_poly.pdbx_seq_one_letter_code
_entity_poly.pdbx_strand_id
1 'polypeptide(L)'
;MCNTFFQFLIDLYGLNKIVTISYDQNISQLLPISRYSLKINVVGLGTAGAAAGIGLAALGQKVIAVDHDQRKVNASNRGRVPDEDLKLKTLLTQVRKLNNMVASCDLQHAILSTDLTMICLDGSGIQKIADDSDNMTPIVEQISATLRSNQDFHLIVVCQPTTHADTHNFIGTDIEQITGKTLGKDFGLCFIPLVLREQRALSDFYALPNMTVTASDTRSENLIGKLFNGFNHKIKYTRYIKM
;
A
#
# COMPACT_ATOMS: atom_id res chain seq x y z
N MET A 1 -8.54 -11.53 34.20
CA MET A 1 -9.69 -11.97 33.37
C MET A 1 -10.45 -10.82 32.68
N CYS A 2 -10.45 -9.59 33.21
CA CYS A 2 -11.11 -8.43 32.55
C CYS A 2 -10.43 -7.94 31.26
N ASN A 3 -9.11 -8.10 31.11
CA ASN A 3 -8.37 -7.61 29.94
C ASN A 3 -8.64 -8.40 28.65
N THR A 4 -8.87 -9.71 28.75
CA THR A 4 -9.06 -10.57 27.57
C THR A 4 -10.44 -10.34 26.92
N PHE A 5 -11.46 -10.05 27.72
CA PHE A 5 -12.81 -9.73 27.24
C PHE A 5 -12.88 -8.34 26.60
N PHE A 6 -12.15 -7.36 27.15
CA PHE A 6 -12.05 -6.03 26.56
C PHE A 6 -11.25 -6.04 25.24
N GLN A 7 -10.16 -6.80 25.18
CA GLN A 7 -9.41 -7.03 23.94
C GLN A 7 -10.25 -7.78 22.90
N PHE A 8 -11.02 -8.78 23.32
CA PHE A 8 -11.97 -9.49 22.45
C PHE A 8 -13.04 -8.54 21.89
N LEU A 9 -13.57 -7.61 22.69
CA LEU A 9 -14.51 -6.58 22.22
C LEU A 9 -13.85 -5.54 21.30
N ILE A 10 -12.58 -5.17 21.54
CA ILE A 10 -11.77 -4.32 20.63
C ILE A 10 -11.63 -4.97 19.25
N ASP A 11 -11.37 -6.28 19.24
CA ASP A 11 -11.22 -7.08 18.03
C ASP A 11 -12.58 -7.35 17.34
N LEU A 12 -13.67 -7.51 18.10
CA LEU A 12 -15.03 -7.76 17.58
C LEU A 12 -15.74 -6.49 17.06
N TYR A 13 -15.53 -5.33 17.71
CA TYR A 13 -16.26 -4.07 17.43
C TYR A 13 -15.42 -3.03 16.66
N GLY A 14 -14.16 -3.31 16.32
CA GLY A 14 -13.39 -2.48 15.39
C GLY A 14 -12.81 -1.19 15.97
N LEU A 15 -12.35 -1.20 17.23
CA LEU A 15 -11.70 -0.04 17.86
C LEU A 15 -10.30 0.29 17.29
N ASN A 16 -9.78 -0.53 16.36
CA ASN A 16 -8.58 -0.23 15.57
C ASN A 16 -8.89 0.49 14.25
N LYS A 17 -10.09 1.05 14.07
CA LYS A 17 -10.52 1.71 12.82
C LYS A 17 -11.05 3.10 13.11
N ILE A 18 -10.78 4.00 12.18
CA ILE A 18 -11.33 5.35 12.23
C ILE A 18 -12.62 5.32 11.41
N VAL A 19 -13.75 5.58 12.05
CA VAL A 19 -15.07 5.51 11.40
C VAL A 19 -15.50 6.87 10.87
N THR A 20 -14.98 7.96 11.45
CA THR A 20 -15.32 9.32 11.04
C THR A 20 -14.10 10.23 11.19
N ILE A 21 -13.88 11.08 10.19
CA ILE A 21 -12.91 12.18 10.27
C ILE A 21 -13.69 13.48 10.29
N SER A 22 -13.50 14.27 11.35
CA SER A 22 -13.98 15.64 11.41
C SER A 22 -12.84 16.58 11.02
N TYR A 23 -13.05 17.38 9.98
CA TYR A 23 -12.07 18.34 9.49
C TYR A 23 -12.30 19.75 10.07
N ASP A 24 -13.53 20.01 10.55
CA ASP A 24 -13.99 21.21 11.25
C ASP A 24 -15.28 20.85 12.05
N GLN A 25 -15.81 21.75 12.89
CA GLN A 25 -17.01 21.53 13.71
C GLN A 25 -18.26 21.13 12.90
N ASN A 26 -18.28 21.37 11.60
CA ASN A 26 -19.44 21.15 10.73
C ASN A 26 -19.25 20.12 9.60
N ILE A 27 -18.06 19.54 9.41
CA ILE A 27 -17.80 18.62 8.28
C ILE A 27 -17.16 17.32 8.79
N SER A 28 -17.98 16.26 8.81
CA SER A 28 -17.57 14.90 9.11
C SER A 28 -17.69 14.00 7.89
N GLN A 29 -16.63 13.26 7.54
CA GLN A 29 -16.66 12.22 6.51
C GLN A 29 -16.68 10.85 7.16
N LEU A 30 -17.65 10.01 6.79
CA LEU A 30 -17.66 8.60 7.16
C LEU A 30 -16.57 7.87 6.36
N LEU A 31 -15.75 7.08 7.04
CA LEU A 31 -14.76 6.24 6.38
C LEU A 31 -15.32 4.85 6.05
N PRO A 32 -14.81 4.22 4.99
CA PRO A 32 -15.04 2.80 4.72
C PRO A 32 -14.74 1.93 5.95
N ILE A 33 -15.52 0.88 6.21
CA ILE A 33 -15.25 -0.05 7.32
C ILE A 33 -14.74 -1.36 6.74
N SER A 34 -13.42 -1.57 6.78
CA SER A 34 -12.84 -2.87 6.39
C SER A 34 -13.23 -3.94 7.41
N ARG A 35 -13.45 -5.18 6.97
CA ARG A 35 -13.65 -6.34 7.87
C ARG A 35 -12.35 -7.12 8.13
N TYR A 36 -11.28 -6.78 7.42
CA TYR A 36 -9.99 -7.46 7.51
C TYR A 36 -8.93 -6.54 8.11
N SER A 37 -7.89 -7.13 8.70
CA SER A 37 -6.68 -6.42 9.13
C SER A 37 -5.47 -7.16 8.54
N LEU A 38 -4.92 -6.61 7.47
CA LEU A 38 -3.73 -7.10 6.78
C LEU A 38 -2.50 -6.32 7.26
N LYS A 39 -1.33 -6.95 7.12
CA LYS A 39 -0.04 -6.26 7.31
C LYS A 39 0.47 -5.82 5.95
N ILE A 40 0.75 -4.54 5.80
CA ILE A 40 1.05 -3.92 4.51
C ILE A 40 2.32 -3.09 4.62
N ASN A 41 3.22 -3.29 3.69
CA ASN A 41 4.31 -2.37 3.45
C ASN A 41 3.89 -1.37 2.37
N VAL A 42 4.07 -0.06 2.61
CA VAL A 42 3.86 0.99 1.59
C VAL A 42 5.19 1.67 1.34
N VAL A 43 5.74 1.50 0.15
CA VAL A 43 7.01 2.12 -0.27
C VAL A 43 6.72 3.48 -0.90
N GLY A 44 7.42 4.50 -0.40
CA GLY A 44 7.24 5.90 -0.76
C GLY A 44 6.46 6.65 0.32
N LEU A 45 7.06 7.71 0.87
CA LEU A 45 6.42 8.70 1.73
C LEU A 45 6.20 10.03 0.99
N GLY A 46 6.05 9.94 -0.32
CA GLY A 46 5.55 11.01 -1.19
C GLY A 46 4.04 11.22 -1.05
N THR A 47 3.45 12.08 -1.88
CA THR A 47 2.03 12.42 -1.81
C THR A 47 1.14 11.18 -2.01
N ALA A 48 1.48 10.32 -2.98
CA ALA A 48 0.72 9.11 -3.25
C ALA A 48 0.85 8.07 -2.12
N GLY A 49 2.09 7.77 -1.72
CA GLY A 49 2.38 6.76 -0.71
C GLY A 49 1.94 7.16 0.70
N ALA A 50 2.07 8.43 1.09
CA ALA A 50 1.55 8.92 2.36
C ALA A 50 0.03 8.82 2.41
N ALA A 51 -0.68 9.24 1.35
CA ALA A 51 -2.13 9.15 1.29
C ALA A 51 -2.63 7.70 1.33
N ALA A 52 -2.01 6.80 0.57
CA ALA A 52 -2.36 5.38 0.57
C ALA A 52 -2.07 4.73 1.95
N GLY A 53 -0.88 4.96 2.51
CA GLY A 53 -0.49 4.38 3.81
C GLY A 53 -1.36 4.88 4.96
N ILE A 54 -1.59 6.19 5.06
CA ILE A 54 -2.44 6.78 6.10
C ILE A 54 -3.90 6.34 5.89
N GLY A 55 -4.39 6.35 4.66
CA GLY A 55 -5.74 5.93 4.31
C GLY A 55 -6.00 4.47 4.72
N LEU A 56 -5.13 3.55 4.31
CA LEU A 56 -5.25 2.13 4.68
C LEU A 56 -5.11 1.90 6.19
N ALA A 57 -4.21 2.61 6.87
CA ALA A 57 -4.07 2.54 8.32
C ALA A 57 -5.34 3.01 9.05
N ALA A 58 -6.05 4.01 8.52
CA ALA A 58 -7.32 4.47 9.06
C ALA A 58 -8.43 3.42 8.93
N LEU A 59 -8.37 2.58 7.89
CA LEU A 59 -9.25 1.43 7.68
C LEU A 59 -8.91 0.22 8.57
N GLY A 60 -7.90 0.33 9.44
CA GLY A 60 -7.49 -0.71 10.38
C GLY A 60 -6.48 -1.71 9.83
N GLN A 61 -5.83 -1.40 8.71
CA GLN A 61 -4.67 -2.16 8.25
C GLN A 61 -3.45 -1.81 9.11
N LYS A 62 -2.49 -2.74 9.24
CA LYS A 62 -1.21 -2.50 9.92
C LYS A 62 -0.18 -2.14 8.87
N VAL A 63 0.20 -0.87 8.81
CA VAL A 63 1.04 -0.29 7.77
C VAL A 63 2.46 -0.04 8.28
N ILE A 64 3.45 -0.57 7.57
CA ILE A 64 4.84 -0.15 7.66
C ILE A 64 5.12 0.70 6.42
N ALA A 65 5.26 2.01 6.58
CA ALA A 65 5.58 2.91 5.48
C ALA A 65 7.09 3.06 5.35
N VAL A 66 7.63 2.79 4.17
CA VAL A 66 9.07 2.77 3.92
C VAL A 66 9.47 3.88 2.96
N ASP A 67 10.51 4.62 3.32
CA ASP A 67 11.19 5.54 2.40
C ASP A 67 12.70 5.50 2.67
N HIS A 68 13.50 5.68 1.61
CA HIS A 68 14.96 5.74 1.74
C HIS A 68 15.41 7.07 2.35
N ASP A 69 14.61 8.12 2.22
CA ASP A 69 14.88 9.41 2.86
C ASP A 69 14.48 9.39 4.34
N GLN A 70 15.48 9.25 5.21
CA GLN A 70 15.33 9.30 6.66
C GLN A 70 14.61 10.57 7.15
N ARG A 71 14.70 11.69 6.42
CA ARG A 71 13.99 12.94 6.77
C ARG A 71 12.49 12.75 6.64
N LYS A 72 12.01 12.11 5.56
CA LYS A 72 10.58 11.79 5.36
C LYS A 72 10.08 10.81 6.41
N VAL A 73 10.86 9.77 6.71
CA VAL A 73 10.56 8.79 7.76
C VAL A 73 10.40 9.48 9.12
N ASN A 74 11.36 10.33 9.50
CA ASN A 74 11.31 11.07 10.75
C ASN A 74 10.14 12.05 10.80
N ALA A 75 9.82 12.71 9.68
CA ALA A 75 8.68 13.62 9.58
C ALA A 75 7.35 12.87 9.79
N SER A 76 7.15 11.75 9.09
CA SER A 76 5.96 10.89 9.24
C SER A 76 5.80 10.38 10.68
N ASN A 77 6.88 9.86 11.28
CA ASN A 77 6.89 9.42 12.67
C ASN A 77 6.67 10.57 13.69
N ARG A 78 6.81 11.84 13.28
CA ARG A 78 6.47 13.03 14.08
C ARG A 78 5.08 13.59 13.77
N GLY A 79 4.30 12.94 12.91
CA GLY A 79 2.96 13.39 12.53
C GLY A 79 2.95 14.51 11.49
N ARG A 80 4.02 14.65 10.71
CA ARG A 80 4.07 15.57 9.55
C ARG A 80 3.83 14.79 8.27
N VAL A 81 3.20 15.42 7.29
CA VAL A 81 2.80 14.83 6.01
C VAL A 81 3.33 15.67 4.85
N PRO A 82 3.47 15.10 3.64
CA PRO A 82 3.75 15.87 2.43
C PRO A 82 2.71 16.98 2.20
N ASP A 83 3.13 18.05 1.53
CA ASP A 83 2.29 19.18 1.10
C ASP A 83 1.50 19.91 2.22
N GLU A 84 1.82 19.64 3.49
CA GLU A 84 1.11 20.14 4.68
C GLU A 84 -0.42 19.94 4.61
N ASP A 85 -0.88 18.87 3.96
CA ASP A 85 -2.30 18.54 3.87
C ASP A 85 -2.89 18.29 5.27
N LEU A 86 -3.76 19.21 5.72
CA LEU A 86 -4.35 19.20 7.06
C LEU A 86 -5.18 17.94 7.33
N LYS A 87 -5.83 17.38 6.30
CA LYS A 87 -6.65 16.16 6.42
C LYS A 87 -5.77 14.95 6.65
N LEU A 88 -4.69 14.82 5.88
CA LEU A 88 -3.69 13.77 6.08
C LEU A 88 -3.02 13.88 7.45
N LYS A 89 -2.66 15.10 7.88
CA LYS A 89 -2.04 15.34 9.19
C LYS A 89 -2.93 14.93 10.36
N THR A 90 -4.21 15.29 10.28
CA THR A 90 -5.22 14.92 11.27
C THR A 90 -5.35 13.40 11.34
N LEU A 91 -5.45 12.75 10.18
CA LEU A 91 -5.61 11.30 10.11
C LEU A 91 -4.37 10.55 10.57
N LEU A 92 -3.16 11.01 10.18
CA LEU A 92 -1.88 10.45 10.61
C LEU A 92 -1.77 10.46 12.15
N THR A 93 -2.19 11.55 12.79
CA THR A 93 -2.18 11.65 14.26
C THR A 93 -3.06 10.59 14.91
N GLN A 94 -4.24 10.31 14.33
CA GLN A 94 -5.16 9.29 14.84
C GLN A 94 -4.63 7.87 14.62
N VAL A 95 -4.17 7.54 13.40
CA VAL A 95 -3.66 6.18 13.10
C VAL A 95 -2.39 5.83 13.88
N ARG A 96 -1.56 6.84 14.21
CA ARG A 96 -0.40 6.66 15.08
C ARG A 96 -0.82 6.33 16.51
N LYS A 97 -1.84 7.00 17.06
CA LYS A 97 -2.38 6.66 18.39
C LYS A 97 -2.93 5.23 18.45
N LEU A 98 -3.44 4.73 17.32
CA LEU A 98 -3.93 3.36 17.18
C LEU A 98 -2.81 2.33 16.89
N ASN A 99 -1.56 2.76 16.76
CA ASN A 99 -0.45 1.91 16.32
C ASN A 99 -0.77 1.14 15.02
N ASN A 100 -1.46 1.80 14.09
CA ASN A 100 -1.78 1.23 12.78
C ASN A 100 -0.75 1.60 11.72
N MET A 101 0.12 2.58 11.97
CA MET A 101 1.15 3.00 11.04
C MET A 101 2.46 3.34 11.75
N VAL A 102 3.56 2.86 11.20
CA VAL A 102 4.93 3.26 11.55
C VAL A 102 5.72 3.53 10.29
N ALA A 103 6.62 4.51 10.30
CA ALA A 103 7.55 4.75 9.21
C ALA A 103 8.94 4.16 9.50
N SER A 104 9.61 3.60 8.49
CA SER A 104 10.93 2.96 8.58
C SER A 104 11.77 3.22 7.32
N CYS A 105 13.09 3.07 7.42
CA CYS A 105 13.98 2.96 6.24
C CYS A 105 14.32 1.51 5.88
N ASP A 106 13.88 0.54 6.70
CA ASP A 106 14.20 -0.88 6.52
C ASP A 106 13.13 -1.56 5.64
N LEU A 107 13.39 -1.58 4.33
CA LEU A 107 12.52 -2.25 3.37
C LEU A 107 12.51 -3.76 3.56
N GLN A 108 13.66 -4.37 3.89
CA GLN A 108 13.77 -5.81 4.04
C GLN A 108 12.88 -6.30 5.19
N HIS A 109 13.00 -5.66 6.35
CA HIS A 109 12.14 -5.95 7.50
C HIS A 109 10.66 -5.73 7.17
N ALA A 110 10.33 -4.65 6.45
CA ALA A 110 8.95 -4.37 6.07
C ALA A 110 8.35 -5.47 5.18
N ILE A 111 9.10 -5.93 4.16
CA ILE A 111 8.67 -7.04 3.30
C ILE A 111 8.47 -8.31 4.11
N LEU A 112 9.44 -8.69 4.95
CA LEU A 112 9.37 -9.93 5.74
C LEU A 112 8.27 -9.90 6.83
N SER A 113 7.81 -8.71 7.21
CA SER A 113 6.81 -8.53 8.27
C SER A 113 5.39 -8.30 7.74
N THR A 114 5.18 -8.29 6.42
CA THR A 114 3.91 -7.91 5.78
C THR A 114 3.47 -8.94 4.74
N ASP A 115 2.18 -8.96 4.43
CA ASP A 115 1.60 -9.89 3.44
C ASP A 115 1.71 -9.34 2.00
N LEU A 116 1.81 -8.02 1.89
CA LEU A 116 1.88 -7.31 0.62
C LEU A 116 2.71 -6.03 0.71
N THR A 117 3.37 -5.68 -0.39
CA THR A 117 4.13 -4.44 -0.57
C THR A 117 3.52 -3.62 -1.69
N MET A 118 3.01 -2.44 -1.35
CA MET A 118 2.54 -1.43 -2.29
C MET A 118 3.68 -0.48 -2.63
N ILE A 119 4.00 -0.33 -3.91
CA ILE A 119 5.00 0.61 -4.41
C ILE A 119 4.27 1.85 -4.91
N CYS A 120 4.36 2.94 -4.14
CA CYS A 120 3.65 4.20 -4.35
C CYS A 120 4.68 5.35 -4.45
N LEU A 121 5.55 5.27 -5.44
CA LEU A 121 6.59 6.28 -5.69
C LEU A 121 6.01 7.44 -6.52
N ASP A 122 6.31 8.68 -6.15
CA ASP A 122 5.93 9.84 -6.97
C ASP A 122 6.79 9.89 -8.25
N GLY A 123 6.19 10.21 -9.40
CA GLY A 123 6.87 10.33 -10.72
C GLY A 123 6.81 9.08 -11.61
N SER A 124 7.68 8.98 -12.62
CA SER A 124 7.84 7.83 -13.53
C SER A 124 8.54 6.63 -12.85
N GLY A 125 8.29 6.42 -11.56
CA GLY A 125 9.17 5.71 -10.63
C GLY A 125 9.41 4.22 -10.88
N ILE A 126 8.63 3.57 -11.75
CA ILE A 126 8.90 2.20 -12.22
C ILE A 126 8.71 2.13 -13.74
N GLN A 127 9.50 2.92 -14.46
CA GLN A 127 9.62 2.84 -15.91
C GLN A 127 11.03 2.38 -16.26
N LYS A 128 11.13 1.46 -17.22
CA LYS A 128 12.38 1.19 -17.90
C LYS A 128 12.70 2.42 -18.75
N ILE A 129 13.86 3.02 -18.56
CA ILE A 129 14.31 4.10 -19.44
C ILE A 129 14.54 3.47 -20.82
N ALA A 130 13.92 4.02 -21.87
CA ALA A 130 13.85 3.41 -23.19
C ALA A 130 15.24 3.07 -23.81
N ASP A 131 16.29 3.79 -23.39
CA ASP A 131 17.66 3.58 -23.86
C ASP A 131 18.53 2.71 -22.93
N ASP A 132 18.00 2.23 -21.81
CA ASP A 132 18.75 1.46 -20.81
C ASP A 132 17.97 0.20 -20.42
N SER A 133 17.86 -0.71 -21.40
CA SER A 133 17.04 -1.92 -21.33
C SER A 133 17.51 -2.96 -20.31
N ASP A 134 18.56 -2.68 -19.54
CA ASP A 134 19.13 -3.61 -18.54
C ASP A 134 19.10 -3.08 -17.11
N ASN A 135 18.75 -1.81 -16.87
CA ASN A 135 18.72 -1.26 -15.52
C ASN A 135 17.33 -1.45 -14.89
N MET A 136 17.22 -2.54 -14.10
CA MET A 136 16.17 -2.70 -13.11
C MET A 136 16.11 -1.48 -12.21
N THR A 137 14.90 -1.06 -11.83
CA THR A 137 14.76 -0.01 -10.82
C THR A 137 15.34 -0.56 -9.49
N PRO A 138 16.20 0.18 -8.76
CA PRO A 138 16.83 -0.30 -7.52
C PRO A 138 15.85 -0.89 -6.49
N ILE A 139 14.61 -0.40 -6.51
CA ILE A 139 13.54 -0.91 -5.65
C ILE A 139 13.16 -2.36 -5.98
N VAL A 140 13.12 -2.74 -7.27
CA VAL A 140 12.79 -4.10 -7.71
C VAL A 140 13.91 -5.05 -7.32
N GLU A 141 15.19 -4.65 -7.47
CA GLU A 141 16.34 -5.43 -7.01
C GLU A 141 16.28 -5.71 -5.51
N GLN A 142 16.00 -4.69 -4.70
CA GLN A 142 15.94 -4.82 -3.24
C GLN A 142 14.75 -5.69 -2.79
N ILE A 143 13.60 -5.56 -3.47
CA ILE A 143 12.45 -6.44 -3.25
C ILE A 143 12.81 -7.88 -3.62
N SER A 144 13.39 -8.11 -4.80
CA SER A 144 13.81 -9.43 -5.27
C SER A 144 14.80 -10.08 -4.30
N ALA A 145 15.83 -9.36 -3.85
CA ALA A 145 16.80 -9.87 -2.90
C ALA A 145 16.13 -10.34 -1.60
N THR A 146 15.14 -9.60 -1.11
CA THR A 146 14.39 -9.98 0.09
C THR A 146 13.50 -11.20 -0.18
N LEU A 147 12.77 -11.19 -1.30
CA LEU A 147 11.85 -12.28 -1.67
C LEU A 147 12.55 -13.61 -1.96
N ARG A 148 13.81 -13.59 -2.42
CA ARG A 148 14.63 -14.80 -2.59
C ARG A 148 14.74 -15.60 -1.29
N SER A 149 14.82 -14.91 -0.14
CA SER A 149 14.90 -15.54 1.18
C SER A 149 13.55 -15.79 1.85
N ASN A 150 12.50 -15.07 1.44
CA ASN A 150 11.16 -15.24 1.99
C ASN A 150 10.56 -16.56 1.50
N GLN A 151 10.00 -17.39 2.38
CA GLN A 151 9.34 -18.64 1.98
C GLN A 151 7.84 -18.46 1.75
N ASP A 152 7.25 -17.44 2.37
CA ASP A 152 5.83 -17.16 2.24
C ASP A 152 5.53 -16.45 0.93
N PHE A 153 4.30 -16.63 0.47
CA PHE A 153 3.78 -15.87 -0.66
C PHE A 153 3.66 -14.41 -0.29
N HIS A 154 4.23 -13.55 -1.13
CA HIS A 154 4.18 -12.11 -0.97
C HIS A 154 3.51 -11.46 -2.17
N LEU A 155 2.59 -10.54 -1.94
CA LEU A 155 1.97 -9.77 -3.02
C LEU A 155 2.70 -8.45 -3.24
N ILE A 156 3.14 -8.18 -4.46
CA ILE A 156 3.66 -6.88 -4.87
C ILE A 156 2.54 -6.13 -5.59
N VAL A 157 2.30 -4.88 -5.20
CA VAL A 157 1.28 -4.02 -5.80
C VAL A 157 1.97 -2.76 -6.30
N VAL A 158 1.94 -2.52 -7.60
CA VAL A 158 2.49 -1.30 -8.20
C VAL A 158 1.37 -0.28 -8.37
N CYS A 159 1.53 0.88 -7.74
CA CYS A 159 0.59 1.99 -7.81
C CYS A 159 1.17 3.12 -8.65
N GLN A 160 0.65 3.32 -9.87
CA GLN A 160 1.16 4.33 -10.81
C GLN A 160 0.05 4.86 -11.72
N PRO A 161 0.18 6.05 -12.34
CA PRO A 161 -0.89 6.66 -13.14
C PRO A 161 -1.39 5.83 -14.32
N THR A 162 -0.50 5.08 -14.96
CA THR A 162 -0.79 4.31 -16.17
C THR A 162 -0.21 2.90 -16.03
N THR A 163 -1.00 1.90 -16.42
CA THR A 163 -0.50 0.54 -16.62
C THR A 163 0.06 0.43 -18.03
N HIS A 164 1.38 0.42 -18.17
CA HIS A 164 2.03 -0.01 -19.41
C HIS A 164 2.21 -1.53 -19.35
N ALA A 165 1.79 -2.24 -20.40
CA ALA A 165 1.95 -3.70 -20.50
C ALA A 165 3.42 -4.11 -20.27
N ASP A 166 4.34 -3.28 -20.73
CA ASP A 166 5.78 -3.44 -20.56
C ASP A 166 6.20 -3.45 -19.09
N THR A 167 5.58 -2.61 -18.24
CA THR A 167 5.85 -2.59 -16.79
C THR A 167 5.47 -3.89 -16.11
N HIS A 168 4.41 -4.54 -16.57
CA HIS A 168 3.99 -5.81 -15.99
C HIS A 168 4.97 -6.93 -16.36
N ASN A 169 5.44 -6.91 -17.60
CA ASN A 169 6.35 -7.93 -18.13
C ASN A 169 7.73 -7.89 -17.48
N PHE A 170 8.33 -6.70 -17.30
CA PHE A 170 9.69 -6.66 -16.75
C PHE A 170 9.72 -6.97 -15.25
N ILE A 171 8.87 -6.36 -14.41
CA ILE A 171 8.94 -6.56 -12.94
C ILE A 171 8.77 -8.04 -12.58
N GLY A 172 7.75 -8.69 -13.13
CA GLY A 172 7.52 -10.12 -12.90
C GLY A 172 8.72 -10.95 -13.33
N THR A 173 9.20 -10.74 -14.56
CA THR A 173 10.34 -11.47 -15.13
C THR A 173 11.63 -11.28 -14.33
N ASP A 174 11.94 -10.03 -13.96
CA ASP A 174 13.15 -9.67 -13.23
C ASP A 174 13.16 -10.32 -11.83
N ILE A 175 12.01 -10.33 -11.14
CA ILE A 175 11.88 -11.02 -9.86
C ILE A 175 12.06 -12.52 -10.04
N GLU A 176 11.43 -13.14 -11.04
CA GLU A 176 11.61 -14.58 -11.31
C GLU A 176 13.08 -14.92 -11.58
N GLN A 177 13.77 -14.13 -12.42
CA GLN A 177 15.18 -14.33 -12.76
C GLN A 177 16.10 -14.21 -11.55
N ILE A 178 15.89 -13.19 -10.70
CA ILE A 178 16.71 -13.02 -9.50
C ILE A 178 16.37 -14.07 -8.46
N THR A 179 15.10 -14.34 -8.19
CA THR A 179 14.73 -15.16 -7.04
C THR A 179 14.70 -16.66 -7.33
N GLY A 180 14.54 -17.05 -8.59
CA GLY A 180 14.19 -18.42 -8.98
C GLY A 180 12.75 -18.81 -8.64
N LYS A 181 11.94 -17.87 -8.15
CA LYS A 181 10.53 -18.06 -7.82
C LYS A 181 9.65 -17.92 -9.05
N THR A 182 8.43 -18.42 -8.96
CA THR A 182 7.42 -18.40 -10.02
C THR A 182 6.29 -17.41 -9.70
N LEU A 183 6.03 -16.46 -10.60
CA LEU A 183 4.94 -15.50 -10.50
C LEU A 183 3.57 -16.22 -10.50
N GLY A 184 2.67 -15.79 -9.62
CA GLY A 184 1.34 -16.37 -9.41
C GLY A 184 1.34 -17.65 -8.57
N LYS A 185 2.50 -18.23 -8.27
CA LYS A 185 2.66 -19.39 -7.39
C LYS A 185 3.36 -19.02 -6.08
N ASP A 186 4.56 -18.45 -6.18
CA ASP A 186 5.43 -18.15 -5.04
C ASP A 186 5.35 -16.67 -4.62
N PHE A 187 4.96 -15.78 -5.53
CA PHE A 187 4.65 -14.38 -5.26
C PHE A 187 3.57 -13.88 -6.23
N GLY A 188 2.89 -12.80 -5.86
CA GLY A 188 1.86 -12.17 -6.66
C GLY A 188 2.27 -10.80 -7.18
N LEU A 189 1.66 -10.35 -8.27
CA LEU A 189 1.85 -9.03 -8.83
C LEU A 189 0.50 -8.41 -9.21
N CYS A 190 0.25 -7.22 -8.70
CA CYS A 190 -0.91 -6.40 -9.02
C CYS A 190 -0.51 -5.02 -9.49
N PHE A 191 -1.30 -4.44 -10.37
CA PHE A 191 -1.17 -3.06 -10.81
C PHE A 191 -2.46 -2.29 -10.57
N ILE A 192 -2.33 -1.15 -9.90
CA ILE A 192 -3.43 -0.27 -9.56
C ILE A 192 -3.14 1.11 -10.14
N PRO A 193 -3.94 1.59 -11.11
CA PRO A 193 -3.90 2.98 -11.54
C PRO A 193 -4.17 3.90 -10.36
N LEU A 194 -3.19 4.70 -9.97
CA LEU A 194 -3.30 5.61 -8.84
C LEU A 194 -2.77 6.99 -9.24
N VAL A 195 -3.67 7.96 -9.35
CA VAL A 195 -3.36 9.38 -9.60
C VAL A 195 -4.01 10.18 -8.49
N LEU A 196 -3.21 10.75 -7.60
CA LEU A 196 -3.68 11.55 -6.48
C LEU A 196 -3.20 12.98 -6.65
N ARG A 197 -4.10 13.96 -6.51
CA ARG A 197 -3.75 15.37 -6.62
C ARG A 197 -3.23 15.89 -5.28
N GLU A 198 -2.22 16.74 -5.32
CA GLU A 198 -1.72 17.47 -4.15
C GLU A 198 -2.86 18.16 -3.39
N GLN A 199 -2.78 18.18 -2.06
CA GLN A 199 -3.79 18.74 -1.14
C GLN A 199 -5.20 18.11 -1.23
N ARG A 200 -5.38 17.11 -2.09
CA ARG A 200 -6.63 16.33 -2.25
C ARG A 200 -6.37 14.83 -2.21
N ALA A 201 -5.13 14.41 -1.95
CA ALA A 201 -4.69 13.04 -2.15
C ALA A 201 -5.50 12.04 -1.32
N LEU A 202 -5.83 12.40 -0.08
CA LEU A 202 -6.69 11.57 0.77
C LEU A 202 -8.13 11.46 0.24
N SER A 203 -8.71 12.58 -0.20
CA SER A 203 -10.04 12.60 -0.80
C SER A 203 -10.05 11.75 -2.08
N ASP A 204 -9.04 11.88 -2.93
CA ASP A 204 -8.91 11.14 -4.17
C ASP A 204 -8.73 9.63 -3.90
N PHE A 205 -7.94 9.26 -2.87
CA PHE A 205 -7.76 7.88 -2.43
C PHE A 205 -9.08 7.25 -1.97
N TYR A 206 -9.91 7.98 -1.20
CA TYR A 206 -11.22 7.47 -0.79
C TYR A 206 -12.27 7.50 -1.89
N ALA A 207 -12.12 8.39 -2.85
CA ALA A 207 -13.07 8.58 -3.93
C ALA A 207 -12.78 7.70 -5.15
N LEU A 208 -11.71 6.89 -5.16
CA LEU A 208 -11.30 6.03 -6.28
C LEU A 208 -12.51 5.32 -6.91
N PRO A 209 -13.07 5.85 -8.03
CA PRO A 209 -14.27 5.29 -8.60
C PRO A 209 -13.85 4.14 -9.52
N ASN A 210 -14.43 2.96 -9.29
CA ASN A 210 -14.26 1.78 -10.14
C ASN A 210 -12.79 1.42 -10.43
N MET A 211 -12.05 1.10 -9.36
CA MET A 211 -10.65 0.67 -9.44
C MET A 211 -10.51 -0.52 -10.40
N THR A 212 -9.74 -0.33 -11.47
CA THR A 212 -9.31 -1.43 -12.34
C THR A 212 -7.99 -1.96 -11.81
N VAL A 213 -7.90 -3.27 -11.58
CA VAL A 213 -6.70 -3.91 -11.06
C VAL A 213 -6.26 -4.99 -12.04
N THR A 214 -5.03 -4.88 -12.52
CA THR A 214 -4.43 -6.00 -13.25
C THR A 214 -3.75 -6.92 -12.26
N ALA A 215 -4.14 -8.21 -12.20
CA ALA A 215 -3.60 -9.18 -11.25
C ALA A 215 -2.97 -10.37 -11.97
N SER A 216 -1.88 -10.92 -11.41
CA SER A 216 -1.22 -12.14 -11.89
C SER A 216 -2.03 -13.40 -11.63
N ASP A 217 -2.74 -13.44 -10.51
CA ASP A 217 -3.38 -14.64 -9.99
C ASP A 217 -4.58 -14.35 -9.08
N THR A 218 -5.40 -15.38 -8.85
CA THR A 218 -6.64 -15.24 -8.06
C THR A 218 -6.36 -15.03 -6.57
N ARG A 219 -5.20 -15.48 -6.05
CA ARG A 219 -4.81 -15.19 -4.66
C ARG A 219 -4.51 -13.70 -4.49
N SER A 220 -3.86 -13.09 -5.48
CA SER A 220 -3.62 -11.66 -5.56
C SER A 220 -4.91 -10.85 -5.66
N GLU A 221 -5.86 -11.26 -6.51
CA GLU A 221 -7.21 -10.66 -6.58
C GLU A 221 -7.93 -10.71 -5.22
N ASN A 222 -7.88 -11.85 -4.53
CA ASN A 222 -8.49 -12.02 -3.22
C ASN A 222 -7.85 -11.12 -2.15
N LEU A 223 -6.53 -10.96 -2.15
CA LEU A 223 -5.84 -10.06 -1.22
C LEU A 223 -6.21 -8.59 -1.47
N ILE A 224 -6.27 -8.16 -2.73
CA ILE A 224 -6.76 -6.81 -3.09
C ILE A 224 -8.22 -6.61 -2.68
N GLY A 225 -9.07 -7.62 -2.90
CA GLY A 225 -10.47 -7.60 -2.47
C GLY A 225 -10.62 -7.45 -0.94
N LYS A 226 -9.75 -8.09 -0.15
CA LYS A 226 -9.70 -7.91 1.30
C LYS A 226 -9.20 -6.52 1.69
N LEU A 227 -8.16 -6.04 1.02
CA LEU A 227 -7.53 -4.74 1.26
C LEU A 227 -8.52 -3.58 1.11
N PHE A 228 -9.31 -3.61 0.04
CA PHE A 228 -10.28 -2.57 -0.29
C PHE A 228 -11.73 -2.93 0.08
N ASN A 229 -11.95 -3.96 0.91
CA ASN A 229 -13.30 -4.47 1.22
C ASN A 229 -14.25 -3.43 1.84
N GLY A 230 -13.71 -2.44 2.55
CA GLY A 230 -14.55 -1.41 3.16
C GLY A 230 -15.18 -0.45 2.15
N PHE A 231 -14.61 -0.34 0.95
CA PHE A 231 -15.02 0.66 -0.03
C PHE A 231 -16.29 0.22 -0.78
N ASN A 232 -17.19 1.17 -1.04
CA ASN A 232 -18.44 0.93 -1.75
C ASN A 232 -18.29 1.03 -3.27
N HIS A 233 -17.20 0.49 -3.85
CA HIS A 233 -16.95 0.49 -5.29
C HIS A 233 -16.68 -0.92 -5.82
N LYS A 234 -17.03 -1.15 -7.09
CA LYS A 234 -16.74 -2.41 -7.77
C LYS A 234 -15.30 -2.40 -8.26
N ILE A 235 -14.50 -3.37 -7.81
CA ILE A 235 -13.16 -3.60 -8.37
C ILE A 235 -13.33 -4.39 -9.66
N LYS A 236 -12.78 -3.88 -10.77
CA LYS A 236 -12.72 -4.60 -12.04
C LYS A 236 -11.35 -5.25 -12.16
N TYR A 237 -11.29 -6.57 -12.16
CA TYR A 237 -10.04 -7.29 -12.38
C TYR A 237 -9.80 -7.53 -13.87
N THR A 238 -8.57 -7.29 -14.29
CA THR A 238 -8.01 -7.73 -15.58
C THR A 238 -6.87 -8.69 -15.30
N ARG A 239 -6.68 -9.67 -16.19
CA ARG A 239 -5.63 -10.66 -15.99
C ARG A 239 -4.32 -10.17 -16.60
N TYR A 240 -3.23 -10.30 -15.85
CA TYR A 240 -1.89 -10.23 -16.41
C TYR A 240 -1.66 -11.47 -17.27
N ILE A 241 -1.39 -11.27 -18.55
CA ILE A 241 -1.01 -12.32 -19.48
C ILE A 241 0.46 -12.10 -19.78
N LYS A 242 1.31 -12.99 -19.29
CA LYS A 242 2.73 -13.05 -19.66
C LYS A 242 2.79 -13.39 -21.15
N MET A 243 3.37 -12.50 -21.96
CA MET A 243 3.61 -12.72 -23.39
C MET A 243 4.88 -13.52 -23.61
#